data_AF-A0AB32X6R5-F1
#
_entry.id   AF-A0AB32X6R5-F1
#
_cell.length_a   1.000
_cell.length_b   1.000
_cell.length_c   1.000
_cell.angle_alpha   90.00
_cell.angle_beta   90.00
_cell.angle_gamma   90.00
#
_symmetry.space_group_name_H-M   'P 1'
#
loop_
_entity.id
_entity.type
_entity.pdbx_description
1 polymer ?
#
loop_
_entity_poly.entity_id
_entity_poly.type
_entity_poly.pdbx_seq_one_letter_code
_entity_poly.pdbx_strand_id
1 'polypeptide(L)'
;MNELIRYGLMFLFFLKAFGLDYGIDKTLELKKDEVFKAIIKDTSNEQTKEITLYWTLYANKGLVINMRFNHFPYQFILYTDHARNTYNLKVFEEKFSSNSVLSLVFKDFKEDKAALRLLALMPLVFSPKEP
;
A
#
# COMPACT_ATOMS: atom_id res chain seq x y z
N MET A 1 16.53 34.44 -27.82
CA MET A 1 16.16 33.19 -27.12
C MET A 1 14.65 33.14 -27.09
N ASN A 2 14.03 32.28 -27.91
CA ASN A 2 12.60 32.36 -28.24
C ASN A 2 11.71 32.27 -26.99
N GLU A 3 10.74 33.18 -26.86
CA GLU A 3 9.68 33.16 -25.85
C GLU A 3 8.98 31.78 -25.78
N LEU A 4 8.84 31.10 -26.92
CA LEU A 4 8.30 29.74 -27.04
C LEU A 4 9.10 28.67 -26.27
N ILE A 5 10.42 28.80 -26.22
CA ILE A 5 11.29 27.89 -25.46
C ILE A 5 11.11 28.16 -23.96
N ARG A 6 10.89 29.42 -23.57
CA ARG A 6 10.68 29.84 -22.19
C ARG A 6 9.37 29.30 -21.62
N TYR A 7 8.28 29.36 -22.38
CA TYR A 7 6.99 28.77 -21.99
C TYR A 7 7.03 27.23 -21.98
N GLY A 8 7.72 26.61 -22.95
CA GLY A 8 7.92 25.16 -22.96
C GLY A 8 8.70 24.65 -21.74
N LEU A 9 9.73 25.40 -21.32
CA LEU A 9 10.50 25.07 -20.11
C LEU A 9 9.64 25.25 -18.84
N MET A 10 8.87 26.33 -18.73
CA MET A 10 7.94 26.56 -17.61
C MET A 10 6.88 25.45 -17.47
N PHE A 11 6.33 24.97 -18.59
CA PHE A 11 5.34 23.90 -18.61
C PHE A 11 5.93 22.56 -18.14
N LEU A 12 7.17 22.25 -18.52
CA LEU A 12 7.90 21.07 -18.06
C LEU A 12 8.17 21.08 -16.55
N PHE A 13 8.43 22.26 -15.95
CA PHE A 13 8.56 22.39 -14.50
C PHE A 13 7.23 22.23 -13.76
N PHE A 14 6.11 22.71 -14.34
CA PHE A 14 4.77 22.53 -13.76
C PHE A 14 4.34 21.05 -13.69
N LEU A 15 4.70 20.23 -14.69
CA LEU A 15 4.36 18.79 -14.70
C LEU A 15 5.07 17.98 -13.61
N LYS A 16 6.26 18.41 -13.16
CA LYS A 16 7.01 17.71 -12.11
C LYS A 16 6.47 17.95 -10.70
N ALA A 17 5.68 19.02 -10.48
CA ALA A 17 5.18 19.39 -9.16
C ALA A 17 3.97 18.56 -8.69
N PHE A 18 3.33 17.80 -9.58
CA PHE A 18 2.17 16.94 -9.25
C PHE A 18 2.55 15.47 -9.02
N GLY A 19 3.74 15.21 -8.49
CA GLY A 19 4.11 13.88 -8.03
C GLY A 19 3.31 13.50 -6.78
N LEU A 20 2.59 12.37 -6.81
CA LEU A 20 2.07 11.74 -5.60
C LEU A 20 3.25 11.23 -4.77
N ASP A 21 3.43 11.78 -3.57
CA ASP A 21 4.48 11.36 -2.66
C ASP A 21 4.02 10.13 -1.86
N TYR A 22 4.56 8.97 -2.22
CA TYR A 22 4.26 7.71 -1.56
C TYR A 22 5.23 7.50 -0.40
N GLY A 23 4.69 7.42 0.83
CA GLY A 23 5.48 7.03 2.00
C GLY A 23 5.63 5.51 2.14
N ILE A 24 4.70 4.73 1.57
CA ILE A 24 4.80 3.27 1.44
C ILE A 24 4.56 2.88 -0.02
N ASP A 25 5.55 2.22 -0.61
CA ASP A 25 5.40 1.48 -1.87
C ASP A 25 6.28 0.23 -1.80
N LYS A 26 5.67 -0.92 -1.47
CA LYS A 26 6.39 -2.19 -1.31
C LYS A 26 5.66 -3.32 -1.98
N THR A 27 6.36 -4.03 -2.86
CA THR A 27 5.87 -5.29 -3.43
C THR A 27 6.37 -6.45 -2.59
N LEU A 28 5.46 -7.34 -2.21
CA LEU A 28 5.69 -8.57 -1.46
C LEU A 28 5.39 -9.76 -2.36
N GLU A 29 6.26 -10.75 -2.37
CA GLU A 29 5.97 -12.07 -2.93
C GLU A 29 5.91 -13.06 -1.78
N LEU A 30 4.73 -13.62 -1.53
CA LEU A 30 4.50 -14.52 -0.39
C LEU A 30 4.11 -15.91 -0.87
N LYS A 31 4.73 -16.95 -0.32
CA LYS A 31 4.25 -18.33 -0.41
C LYS A 31 3.04 -18.55 0.48
N LYS A 32 2.36 -19.70 0.28
CA LYS A 32 1.21 -20.10 1.09
C LYS A 32 1.57 -20.09 2.56
N ASP A 33 0.72 -19.47 3.38
CA ASP A 33 0.88 -19.36 4.83
C ASP A 33 2.18 -18.64 5.28
N GLU A 34 2.91 -18.01 4.35
CA GLU A 34 4.08 -17.19 4.67
C GLU A 34 3.63 -15.87 5.31
N VAL A 35 4.17 -15.58 6.49
CA VAL A 35 3.71 -14.47 7.33
C VAL A 35 4.57 -13.24 7.10
N PHE A 36 3.95 -12.19 6.56
CA PHE A 36 4.50 -10.84 6.56
C PHE A 36 4.11 -10.11 7.85
N LYS A 37 5.07 -9.41 8.46
CA LYS A 37 4.84 -8.54 9.63
C LYS A 37 5.55 -7.21 9.44
N ALA A 38 4.87 -6.11 9.76
CA ALA A 38 5.44 -4.77 9.74
C ALA A 38 4.78 -3.86 10.78
N ILE A 39 5.46 -2.75 11.07
CA ILE A 39 4.92 -1.64 11.86
C ILE A 39 4.75 -0.47 10.91
N ILE A 40 3.54 0.08 10.86
CA ILE A 40 3.21 1.31 10.13
C ILE A 40 3.36 2.46 11.10
N LYS A 41 4.16 3.46 10.72
CA LYS A 41 4.36 4.69 11.49
C LYS A 41 3.78 5.86 10.72
N ASP A 42 3.09 6.75 11.42
CA ASP A 42 2.74 8.07 10.93
C ASP A 42 3.83 9.06 11.37
N THR A 43 4.50 9.69 10.40
CA THR A 43 5.59 10.62 10.67
C THR A 43 5.12 11.97 11.20
N SER A 44 3.82 12.29 11.14
CA SER A 44 3.27 13.57 11.59
C SER A 44 2.95 13.61 13.09
N ASN A 45 2.60 12.47 13.68
CA ASN A 45 2.13 12.37 15.07
C ASN A 45 2.80 11.24 15.87
N GLU A 46 3.82 10.58 15.28
CA GLU A 46 4.58 9.46 15.85
C GLU A 46 3.76 8.23 16.25
N GLN A 47 2.49 8.14 15.85
CA GLN A 47 1.66 6.98 16.14
C GLN A 47 2.13 5.77 15.33
N THR A 48 2.02 4.58 15.93
CA THR A 48 2.41 3.32 15.29
C THR A 48 1.29 2.29 15.37
N LYS A 49 1.18 1.47 14.32
CA LYS A 49 0.22 0.35 14.26
C LYS A 49 0.87 -0.88 13.64
N GLU A 50 0.66 -2.04 14.25
CA GLU A 50 1.16 -3.31 13.73
C GLU A 50 0.24 -3.87 12.64
N ILE A 51 0.84 -4.40 11.59
CA ILE A 51 0.17 -5.20 10.57
C ILE A 51 0.85 -6.56 10.42
N THR A 52 0.06 -7.62 10.45
CA THR A 52 0.47 -8.98 10.08
C THR A 52 -0.43 -9.47 8.95
N LEU A 53 0.12 -10.12 7.94
CA LEU A 53 -0.63 -10.57 6.77
C LEU A 53 -0.07 -11.90 6.24
N TYR A 54 -0.96 -12.80 5.83
CA TYR A 54 -0.66 -14.04 5.12
C TYR A 54 -1.86 -14.45 4.26
N TRP A 55 -1.66 -15.42 3.36
CA TRP A 55 -2.73 -15.95 2.52
C TRP A 55 -2.85 -17.47 2.68
N THR A 56 -4.07 -17.99 2.50
CA THR A 56 -4.40 -19.41 2.80
C THR A 56 -4.93 -20.20 1.61
N LEU A 57 -5.61 -19.54 0.66
CA LEU A 57 -6.19 -20.21 -0.50
C LEU A 57 -6.14 -19.29 -1.72
N TYR A 58 -5.76 -19.87 -2.85
CA TYR A 58 -5.96 -19.27 -4.16
C TYR A 58 -6.81 -20.21 -5.01
N ALA A 59 -8.03 -19.81 -5.35
CA ALA A 59 -8.96 -20.59 -6.15
C ALA A 59 -9.87 -19.66 -6.94
N ASN A 60 -10.24 -20.05 -8.17
CA ASN A 60 -11.08 -19.24 -9.06
C ASN A 60 -10.58 -17.78 -9.22
N LYS A 61 -9.26 -17.60 -9.27
CA LYS A 61 -8.58 -16.30 -9.33
C LYS A 61 -8.79 -15.39 -8.10
N GLY A 62 -9.41 -15.91 -7.04
CA GLY A 62 -9.58 -15.26 -5.76
C GLY A 62 -8.51 -15.71 -4.77
N LEU A 63 -7.85 -14.75 -4.13
CA LEU A 63 -6.86 -14.96 -3.09
C LEU A 63 -7.47 -14.63 -1.73
N VAL A 64 -7.54 -15.61 -0.84
CA VAL A 64 -8.02 -15.45 0.53
C VAL A 64 -6.87 -14.93 1.40
N ILE A 65 -7.01 -13.68 1.84
CA ILE A 65 -6.06 -12.99 2.71
C ILE A 65 -6.59 -13.00 4.13
N ASN A 66 -5.70 -13.32 5.07
CA ASN A 66 -5.90 -13.09 6.49
C ASN A 66 -4.94 -12.00 6.94
N MET A 67 -5.49 -10.98 7.58
CA MET A 67 -4.73 -9.83 8.06
C MET A 67 -5.09 -9.57 9.51
N ARG A 68 -4.10 -9.30 10.35
CA ARG A 68 -4.31 -8.72 11.68
C ARG A 68 -3.76 -7.30 11.66
N PHE A 69 -4.61 -6.34 11.97
CA PHE A 69 -4.24 -4.94 12.05
C PHE A 69 -4.56 -4.40 13.43
N ASN A 70 -3.54 -3.92 14.14
CA ASN A 70 -3.62 -3.42 15.51
C ASN A 70 -4.51 -4.33 16.40
N HIS A 71 -4.17 -5.62 16.46
CA HIS A 71 -4.88 -6.66 17.21
C HIS A 71 -6.25 -7.11 16.67
N PHE A 72 -6.83 -6.41 15.70
CA PHE A 72 -8.10 -6.80 15.07
C PHE A 72 -7.90 -7.70 13.85
N PRO A 73 -8.58 -8.86 13.77
CA PRO A 73 -8.51 -9.75 12.62
C PRO A 73 -9.44 -9.30 11.48
N TYR A 74 -8.96 -9.48 10.26
CA TYR A 74 -9.66 -9.23 9.01
C TYR A 74 -9.45 -10.42 8.08
N GLN A 75 -10.51 -10.79 7.36
CA GLN A 75 -10.45 -11.78 6.29
C GLN A 75 -11.22 -11.25 5.09
N PHE A 76 -10.60 -11.31 3.92
CA PHE A 76 -11.19 -10.84 2.68
C PHE A 76 -10.58 -11.56 1.47
N ILE A 77 -11.23 -11.40 0.32
CA ILE A 77 -10.82 -12.04 -0.93
C ILE A 77 -10.45 -10.95 -1.93
N LEU A 78 -9.27 -11.08 -2.54
CA LEU A 78 -8.83 -10.24 -3.64
C LEU A 78 -8.87 -11.03 -4.94
N TYR A 79 -9.35 -10.40 -6.02
CA TYR A 79 -9.36 -11.00 -7.35
C TYR A 79 -8.36 -10.31 -8.25
N THR A 80 -7.87 -11.00 -9.29
CA THR A 80 -6.94 -10.39 -10.26
C THR A 80 -7.60 -9.36 -11.18
N ASP A 81 -8.93 -9.21 -11.14
CA ASP A 81 -9.63 -8.16 -11.88
C ASP A 81 -9.42 -6.78 -11.26
N HIS A 82 -9.47 -5.74 -12.09
CA HIS A 82 -9.20 -4.36 -11.66
C HIS A 82 -10.19 -3.81 -10.63
N ALA A 83 -11.40 -4.38 -10.53
CA ALA A 83 -12.44 -3.86 -9.64
C ALA A 83 -12.29 -4.38 -8.20
N ARG A 84 -11.68 -5.56 -8.01
CA ARG A 84 -11.63 -6.28 -6.73
C ARG A 84 -10.22 -6.73 -6.35
N ASN A 85 -9.20 -6.16 -6.97
CA ASN A 85 -7.81 -6.44 -6.65
C ASN A 85 -7.30 -5.66 -5.44
N THR A 86 -8.04 -4.69 -4.93
CA THR A 86 -7.54 -3.78 -3.90
C THR A 86 -8.41 -3.80 -2.65
N TYR A 87 -7.77 -3.97 -1.50
CA TYR A 87 -8.37 -3.73 -0.18
C TYR A 87 -7.79 -2.46 0.42
N ASN A 88 -8.66 -1.55 0.84
CA ASN A 88 -8.26 -0.27 1.43
C ASN A 88 -8.49 -0.31 2.94
N LEU A 89 -7.40 -0.32 3.69
CA LEU A 89 -7.42 -0.25 5.15
C LEU A 89 -7.24 1.19 5.60
N LYS A 90 -8.18 1.69 6.40
CA LYS A 90 -7.99 2.96 7.09
C LYS A 90 -7.06 2.76 8.28
N VAL A 91 -5.94 3.46 8.29
CA VAL A 91 -4.89 3.29 9.29
C VAL A 91 -5.14 4.21 10.48
N PHE A 92 -5.31 5.51 10.25
CA PHE A 92 -5.68 6.50 11.26
C PHE A 92 -6.96 7.22 10.80
N GLU A 93 -7.99 7.18 11.63
CA GLU A 93 -9.23 7.94 11.47
C GLU A 93 -9.26 9.00 12.58
N GLU A 94 -8.85 10.22 12.27
CA GLU A 94 -9.06 11.36 13.15
C GLU A 94 -10.19 12.22 12.58
N LYS A 95 -11.11 12.69 13.44
CA LYS A 95 -12.31 13.43 13.04
C LYS A 95 -12.03 14.74 12.27
N PHE A 96 -10.78 15.23 12.29
CA PHE A 96 -10.38 16.53 11.74
C PHE A 96 -9.10 16.50 10.90
N SER A 97 -8.49 15.34 10.67
CA SER A 97 -7.21 15.16 9.94
C SER A 97 -7.37 14.20 8.76
N SER A 98 -6.42 14.24 7.80
CA SER A 98 -6.43 13.42 6.59
C SER A 98 -6.52 11.93 6.92
N ASN A 99 -7.56 11.27 6.42
CA ASN A 99 -7.71 9.82 6.57
C ASN A 99 -6.53 9.12 5.88
N SER A 100 -5.68 8.47 6.67
CA SER A 100 -4.53 7.75 6.13
C SER A 100 -4.98 6.35 5.70
N VAL A 101 -4.76 6.00 4.42
CA VAL A 101 -5.19 4.73 3.84
C VAL A 101 -3.98 3.92 3.40
N LEU A 102 -3.96 2.65 3.81
CA LEU A 102 -3.06 1.63 3.28
C LEU A 102 -3.84 0.75 2.31
N SER A 103 -3.44 0.78 1.05
CA SER A 103 -3.99 -0.05 -0.01
C SER A 103 -3.15 -1.31 -0.18
N LEU A 104 -3.79 -2.47 -0.08
CA LEU A 104 -3.23 -3.76 -0.43
C LEU A 104 -3.76 -4.15 -1.82
N VAL A 105 -2.87 -4.20 -2.80
CA VAL A 105 -3.21 -4.48 -4.19
C VAL A 105 -2.67 -5.85 -4.60
N PHE A 106 -3.55 -6.76 -4.95
CA PHE A 106 -3.22 -8.05 -5.54
C PHE A 106 -2.81 -7.86 -7.00
N LYS A 107 -1.56 -8.19 -7.32
CA LYS A 107 -1.00 -7.99 -8.66
C LYS A 107 -1.11 -9.26 -9.49
N ASP A 108 -0.57 -10.35 -9.00
CA ASP A 108 -0.64 -11.63 -9.68
C ASP A 108 -0.41 -12.81 -8.73
N PHE A 109 -0.62 -14.00 -9.26
CA PHE A 109 -0.27 -15.26 -8.63
C PHE A 109 0.51 -16.10 -9.64
N LYS A 110 1.76 -16.43 -9.33
CA LYS A 110 2.66 -17.21 -10.18
C LYS A 110 3.55 -18.09 -9.30
N GLU A 111 3.88 -19.29 -9.78
CA GLU A 111 4.81 -20.20 -9.08
C GLU A 111 4.45 -20.43 -7.60
N ASP A 112 3.16 -20.61 -7.32
CA ASP A 112 2.61 -20.76 -5.96
C ASP A 112 2.94 -19.62 -4.98
N LYS A 113 3.19 -18.43 -5.53
CA LYS A 113 3.39 -17.19 -4.78
C LYS A 113 2.36 -16.14 -5.19
N ALA A 114 1.89 -15.40 -4.20
CA ALA A 114 1.05 -14.23 -4.40
C ALA A 114 1.90 -12.96 -4.38
N ALA A 115 1.79 -12.14 -5.43
CA ALA A 115 2.38 -10.81 -5.47
C ALA A 115 1.38 -9.76 -4.96
N LEU A 116 1.72 -9.11 -3.85
CA LEU A 116 0.92 -8.11 -3.17
C LEU A 116 1.70 -6.80 -3.09
N ARG A 117 1.13 -5.70 -3.60
CA ARG A 117 1.71 -4.36 -3.47
C ARG A 117 1.01 -3.60 -2.36
N LEU A 118 1.77 -3.15 -1.38
CA LEU A 118 1.34 -2.27 -0.30
C LEU A 118 1.63 -0.82 -0.70
N LEU A 119 0.60 0.02 -0.66
CA LEU A 119 0.66 1.43 -1.08
C LEU A 119 0.04 2.33 -0.01
N ALA A 120 0.76 3.37 0.39
CA ALA A 120 0.21 4.46 1.19
C ALA A 120 0.91 5.77 0.84
N LEU A 121 0.16 6.87 0.89
CA LEU A 121 0.73 8.21 0.76
C LEU A 121 1.41 8.63 2.06
N MET A 122 2.31 9.60 1.96
CA MET A 122 2.79 10.31 3.14
C MET A 122 1.61 10.82 3.99
N PRO A 123 1.74 10.87 5.33
CA PRO A 123 2.94 10.63 6.14
C PRO A 123 3.17 9.17 6.57
N LEU A 124 2.46 8.19 5.99
CA LEU A 124 2.61 6.79 6.40
C LEU A 124 3.90 6.19 5.86
N VAL A 125 4.69 5.56 6.72
CA VAL A 125 5.92 4.83 6.37
C VAL A 125 5.98 3.49 7.10
N PHE A 126 6.70 2.51 6.55
CA PHE A 126 7.06 1.34 7.34
C PHE A 126 8.22 1.67 8.28
N SER A 127 8.07 1.34 9.55
CA SER A 127 9.21 1.36 10.46
C SER A 127 10.19 0.26 10.06
N PRO A 128 11.51 0.54 9.97
CA PRO A 128 12.49 -0.52 9.90
C PRO A 128 12.31 -1.42 11.13
N LYS A 129 12.34 -2.74 10.89
CA LYS A 129 12.40 -3.72 11.96
C LYS A 129 13.81 -3.58 12.55
N GLU A 130 13.93 -3.08 13.78
CA GLU A 130 15.24 -3.15 14.46
C GLU A 130 15.67 -4.64 14.52
N PRO A 131 16.94 -4.93 14.21
CA PRO A 131 17.48 -6.28 14.14
C PRO A 131 17.42 -7.03 15.48
#